data_AF-A0A6P0ULX5-F1
#
_entry.id   AF-A0A6P0ULX5-F1
#
_cell.length_a   1.000
_cell.length_b   1.000
_cell.length_c   1.000
_cell.angle_alpha   90.00
_cell.angle_beta   90.00
_cell.angle_gamma   90.00
#
_symmetry.space_group_name_H-M   'P 1'
#
loop_
_entity.id
_entity.type
_entity.pdbx_description
1 polymer ?
#
loop_
_entity_poly.entity_id
_entity_poly.type
_entity_poly.pdbx_seq_one_letter_code
_entity_poly.pdbx_strand_id
1 'polypeptide(L)'
;MKAFFEDLYPFELVLLFLGVFLFLILCAGLIYYIVKKSEIKRLLMFFPIPIIMIAYPSIKEIQIGDYKIAMKEYKQRLLENPEDKEAEEKLREVTEKLEKRASTSEDIKAVSVANLLLGNSEKVIDLTNKAIEKDAAKSNTLSVDGSDTAANTKDNQAVHTLMEINKLASIQEELNRDSTALRDTVLLKRQIQKIEWENPEIRNYLNRKITTKYRSNQ
;
A
#
# COMPACT_ATOMS: atom_id res chain seq x y z
N MET A 1 -17.20 10.50 -9.13
CA MET A 1 -16.83 11.51 -8.10
C MET A 1 -16.55 10.90 -6.73
N LYS A 2 -17.27 9.87 -6.25
CA LYS A 2 -17.01 9.23 -4.93
C LYS A 2 -15.62 8.59 -4.80
N ALA A 3 -15.14 7.89 -5.84
CA ALA A 3 -13.85 7.20 -5.83
C ALA A 3 -12.64 8.12 -5.55
N PHE A 4 -12.68 9.38 -5.99
CA PHE A 4 -11.57 10.31 -5.74
C PHE A 4 -11.45 10.66 -4.25
N PHE A 5 -12.56 10.77 -3.51
CA PHE A 5 -12.51 11.17 -2.09
C PHE A 5 -12.23 10.00 -1.14
N GLU A 6 -12.38 8.75 -1.60
CA GLU A 6 -12.21 7.55 -0.77
C GLU A 6 -10.73 7.18 -0.54
N ASP A 7 -9.84 7.61 -1.45
CA ASP A 7 -8.39 7.40 -1.35
C ASP A 7 -7.64 8.59 -0.70
N LEU A 8 -8.34 9.68 -0.38
CA LEU A 8 -7.76 10.81 0.35
C LEU A 8 -7.75 10.54 1.86
N TYR A 9 -6.68 10.95 2.53
CA TYR A 9 -6.74 11.01 3.98
C TYR A 9 -7.75 12.07 4.45
N PRO A 10 -8.35 11.90 5.65
CA PRO A 10 -9.29 12.88 6.20
C PRO A 10 -8.72 14.31 6.26
N PHE A 11 -7.42 14.46 6.56
CA PHE A 11 -6.79 15.78 6.57
C PHE A 11 -6.64 16.38 5.17
N GLU A 12 -6.44 15.56 4.13
CA GLU A 12 -6.34 16.01 2.74
C GLU A 12 -7.69 16.51 2.24
N LEU A 13 -8.77 15.84 2.64
CA LEU A 13 -10.14 16.29 2.39
C LEU A 13 -10.44 17.64 3.07
N VAL A 14 -10.07 17.79 4.35
CA VAL A 14 -10.24 19.05 5.08
C VAL A 14 -9.41 20.16 4.46
N LEU A 15 -8.16 19.88 4.07
CA LEU A 15 -7.27 20.83 3.42
C LEU A 15 -7.84 21.30 2.07
N LEU A 16 -8.38 20.37 1.28
CA LEU A 16 -9.04 20.67 0.01
C LEU A 16 -10.24 21.60 0.21
N PHE A 17 -11.15 21.26 1.14
CA PHE A 17 -12.32 22.08 1.43
C PHE A 17 -11.93 23.47 1.95
N LEU A 18 -10.95 23.54 2.85
CA LEU A 18 -10.46 24.81 3.38
C LEU A 18 -9.80 25.66 2.29
N GLY A 19 -9.05 25.02 1.38
CA GLY A 19 -8.45 25.67 0.22
C GLY A 19 -9.50 26.27 -0.71
N VAL A 20 -10.53 25.49 -1.07
CA VAL A 20 -11.66 25.98 -1.90
C VAL A 20 -12.39 27.13 -1.21
N PHE A 21 -12.68 27.00 0.08
CA PHE A 21 -13.36 28.04 0.85
C PHE A 21 -12.55 29.34 0.91
N LEU A 22 -11.25 29.24 1.20
CA LEU A 22 -10.34 30.39 1.22
C LEU A 22 -10.20 31.03 -0.18
N PHE A 23 -10.16 30.22 -1.24
CA PHE A 23 -10.15 30.71 -2.61
C PHE A 23 -11.39 31.54 -2.94
N LEU A 24 -12.59 31.09 -2.52
CA LEU A 24 -13.83 31.84 -2.73
C LEU A 24 -13.84 33.17 -1.97
N ILE A 25 -13.34 33.21 -0.74
CA ILE A 25 -13.19 34.45 0.04
C ILE A 25 -12.23 35.42 -0.67
N LEU A 26 -11.10 34.92 -1.16
CA LEU A 26 -10.12 35.72 -1.90
C LEU A 26 -10.72 36.26 -3.20
N CYS A 27 -11.52 35.47 -3.93
CA CYS A 27 -12.25 35.92 -5.11
C CYS A 27 -13.26 37.03 -4.78
N ALA A 28 -14.06 36.87 -3.72
CA ALA A 28 -15.00 37.90 -3.28
C ALA A 28 -14.28 39.18 -2.84
N GLY A 29 -13.18 39.05 -2.09
CA GLY A 29 -12.30 40.15 -1.72
C GLY A 29 -11.69 40.84 -2.93
N LEU A 30 -11.31 40.09 -3.97
CA LEU A 30 -10.75 40.63 -5.19
C LEU A 30 -11.76 41.51 -5.93
N ILE A 31 -12.99 41.02 -6.08
CA ILE A 31 -14.10 41.79 -6.66
C ILE A 31 -14.32 43.08 -5.86
N TYR A 32 -14.36 42.99 -4.52
CA TYR A 32 -14.52 44.17 -3.65
C TYR A 32 -13.38 45.19 -3.82
N TYR A 33 -12.12 44.75 -3.86
CA TYR A 33 -10.96 45.62 -4.03
C TYR A 33 -10.93 46.30 -5.40
N ILE A 34 -11.38 45.61 -6.45
CA ILE A 34 -11.53 46.17 -7.81
C ILE A 34 -12.58 47.28 -7.80
N VAL A 35 -13.76 47.04 -7.21
CA VAL A 35 -14.83 48.05 -7.13
C VAL A 35 -14.38 49.28 -6.34
N LYS A 36 -13.60 49.09 -5.26
CA LYS A 36 -13.09 50.17 -4.40
C LYS A 36 -11.84 50.87 -4.94
N LYS A 37 -11.28 50.42 -6.08
CA LYS A 37 -10.03 50.95 -6.69
C LYS A 37 -8.82 50.95 -5.73
N SER A 38 -8.74 49.97 -4.85
CA SER A 38 -7.65 49.81 -3.87
C SER A 38 -6.50 48.96 -4.42
N GLU A 39 -5.37 48.91 -3.72
CA GLU A 39 -4.18 48.16 -4.15
C GLU A 39 -4.41 46.63 -4.19
N ILE A 40 -4.62 46.10 -5.40
CA ILE A 40 -4.93 44.67 -5.63
C ILE A 40 -3.71 43.76 -5.40
N LYS A 41 -2.49 44.29 -5.57
CA LYS A 41 -1.24 43.51 -5.53
C LYS A 41 -1.07 42.71 -4.24
N ARG A 42 -1.45 43.30 -3.10
CA ARG A 42 -1.33 42.66 -1.79
C ARG A 42 -2.25 41.44 -1.68
N LEU A 43 -3.45 41.51 -2.24
CA LEU A 43 -4.42 40.42 -2.23
C LEU A 43 -4.01 39.27 -3.16
N LEU A 44 -3.48 39.60 -4.34
CA LEU A 44 -2.98 38.61 -5.31
C LEU A 44 -1.85 37.75 -4.74
N MET A 45 -1.01 38.28 -3.86
CA MET A 45 0.06 37.51 -3.22
C MET A 45 -0.45 36.37 -2.32
N PHE A 46 -1.71 36.41 -1.89
CA PHE A 46 -2.32 35.34 -1.09
C PHE A 46 -2.98 34.23 -1.91
N PHE A 47 -3.23 34.42 -3.21
CA PHE A 47 -3.85 33.42 -4.09
C PHE A 47 -3.05 32.11 -4.24
N PRO A 48 -1.70 32.10 -4.24
CA PRO A 48 -0.94 30.85 -4.33
C PRO A 48 -1.25 29.86 -3.20
N ILE A 49 -1.56 30.35 -1.99
CA ILE A 49 -1.80 29.51 -0.80
C ILE A 49 -2.98 28.54 -1.01
N PRO A 50 -4.22 29.01 -1.28
CA PRO A 50 -5.34 28.10 -1.52
C PRO A 50 -5.15 27.26 -2.79
N ILE A 51 -4.47 27.77 -3.83
CA ILE A 51 -4.19 26.98 -5.04
C ILE A 51 -3.35 25.76 -4.70
N ILE A 52 -2.28 25.93 -3.91
CA ILE A 52 -1.44 24.82 -3.45
C ILE A 52 -2.24 23.85 -2.57
N MET A 53 -3.08 24.36 -1.66
CA MET A 53 -3.93 23.52 -0.81
C MET A 53 -4.91 22.65 -1.62
N ILE A 54 -5.47 23.21 -2.70
CA ILE A 54 -6.39 22.49 -3.59
C ILE A 54 -5.63 21.45 -4.44
N ALA A 55 -4.44 21.79 -4.93
CA ALA A 55 -3.64 20.91 -5.77
C ALA A 55 -2.92 19.79 -5.00
N TYR A 56 -2.77 19.92 -3.67
CA TYR A 56 -1.98 19.01 -2.84
C TYR A 56 -2.39 17.53 -2.97
N PRO A 57 -3.68 17.15 -2.89
CA PRO A 57 -4.08 15.75 -3.01
C PRO A 57 -3.72 15.15 -4.37
N SER A 58 -3.89 15.91 -5.46
CA SER A 58 -3.58 15.43 -6.82
C SER A 58 -2.09 15.16 -7.00
N ILE A 59 -1.20 16.00 -6.45
CA ILE A 59 0.25 15.76 -6.50
C ILE A 59 0.62 14.48 -5.73
N LYS A 60 -0.04 14.23 -4.60
CA LYS A 60 0.17 13.02 -3.80
C LYS A 60 -0.30 11.76 -4.52
N GLU A 61 -1.44 11.81 -5.20
CA GLU A 61 -1.98 10.67 -5.96
C GLU A 61 -1.02 10.24 -7.07
N ILE A 62 -0.47 11.19 -7.85
CA ILE A 62 0.53 10.92 -8.89
C ILE A 62 1.76 10.26 -8.27
N GLN A 63 2.28 10.81 -7.17
CA GLN A 63 3.45 10.27 -6.48
C GLN A 63 3.21 8.83 -5.96
N ILE A 64 2.00 8.49 -5.53
CA ILE A 64 1.64 7.12 -5.13
C ILE A 64 1.61 6.19 -6.34
N GLY A 65 1.07 6.66 -7.48
CA GLY A 65 1.12 5.94 -8.76
C GLY A 65 2.55 5.59 -9.15
N ASP A 66 3.47 6.55 -9.08
CA ASP A 66 4.89 6.34 -9.36
C ASP A 66 5.51 5.31 -8.41
N TYR A 67 5.19 5.35 -7.12
CA TYR A 67 5.66 4.34 -6.16
C TYR A 67 5.10 2.93 -6.45
N LYS A 68 3.83 2.81 -6.87
CA LYS A 68 3.24 1.52 -7.25
C LYS A 68 3.95 0.94 -8.49
N ILE A 69 4.31 1.77 -9.46
CA ILE A 69 5.06 1.36 -10.65
C ILE A 69 6.48 0.94 -10.25
N ALA A 70 7.18 1.78 -9.48
CA ALA A 70 8.53 1.51 -9.00
C ALA A 70 8.60 0.21 -8.16
N MET A 71 7.61 -0.04 -7.29
CA MET A 71 7.53 -1.29 -6.53
C MET A 71 7.41 -2.51 -7.45
N LYS A 72 6.62 -2.43 -8.53
CA LYS A 72 6.52 -3.53 -9.50
C LYS A 72 7.85 -3.76 -10.23
N GLU A 73 8.53 -2.69 -10.63
CA GLU A 73 9.82 -2.75 -11.31
C GLU A 73 10.92 -3.34 -10.42
N TYR A 74 11.12 -2.80 -9.21
CA TYR A 74 12.16 -3.30 -8.31
C TYR A 74 11.87 -4.71 -7.79
N LYS A 75 10.59 -5.05 -7.63
CA LYS A 75 10.18 -6.44 -7.38
C LYS A 75 10.66 -7.33 -8.53
N GLN A 76 10.38 -6.96 -9.78
CA GLN A 76 10.79 -7.75 -10.94
C GLN A 76 12.32 -7.89 -11.03
N ARG A 77 13.06 -6.79 -10.84
CA ARG A 77 14.53 -6.82 -10.80
C ARG A 77 15.07 -7.77 -9.73
N LEU A 78 14.46 -7.78 -8.54
CA LEU A 78 14.87 -8.67 -7.46
C LEU A 78 14.54 -10.15 -7.75
N LEU A 79 13.43 -10.41 -8.47
CA LEU A 79 13.07 -11.77 -8.90
C LEU A 79 14.06 -12.31 -9.94
N GLU A 80 14.47 -11.46 -10.90
CA GLU A 80 15.45 -11.80 -11.94
C GLU A 80 16.86 -11.93 -11.38
N ASN A 81 17.25 -11.00 -10.50
CA ASN A 81 18.56 -10.96 -9.86
C ASN A 81 18.43 -10.85 -8.32
N PRO A 82 18.43 -11.99 -7.60
CA PRO A 82 18.32 -12.01 -6.14
C PRO A 82 19.48 -11.34 -5.37
N GLU A 83 20.59 -11.03 -6.04
CA GLU A 83 21.76 -10.39 -5.43
C GLU A 83 21.83 -8.88 -5.74
N ASP A 84 20.82 -8.33 -6.44
CA ASP A 84 20.71 -6.91 -6.72
C ASP A 84 20.37 -6.11 -5.44
N LYS A 85 21.42 -5.68 -4.74
CA LYS A 85 21.31 -4.86 -3.53
C LYS A 85 20.62 -3.52 -3.77
N GLU A 86 20.78 -2.93 -4.95
CA GLU A 86 20.13 -1.66 -5.29
C GLU A 86 18.62 -1.86 -5.42
N ALA A 87 18.19 -2.91 -6.13
CA ALA A 87 16.78 -3.26 -6.25
C ALA A 87 16.18 -3.61 -4.88
N GLU A 88 16.91 -4.30 -4.01
CA GLU A 88 16.46 -4.60 -2.65
C GLU A 88 16.24 -3.32 -1.82
N GLU A 89 17.21 -2.40 -1.82
CA GLU A 89 17.12 -1.14 -1.09
C GLU A 89 15.98 -0.26 -1.61
N LYS A 90 15.86 -0.15 -2.94
CA LYS A 90 14.79 0.62 -3.57
C LYS A 90 13.41 0.01 -3.34
N LEU A 91 13.30 -1.31 -3.41
CA LEU A 91 12.06 -2.02 -3.07
C LEU A 91 11.67 -1.75 -1.62
N ARG A 92 12.62 -1.74 -0.69
CA ARG A 92 12.38 -1.41 0.72
C ARG A 92 11.85 0.02 0.89
N GLU A 93 12.51 1.00 0.26
CA GLU A 93 12.12 2.41 0.32
C GLU A 93 10.68 2.64 -0.17
N VAL A 94 10.33 2.09 -1.35
CA VAL A 94 8.98 2.27 -1.92
C VAL A 94 7.92 1.48 -1.15
N THR A 95 8.28 0.30 -0.61
CA THR A 95 7.38 -0.50 0.22
C THR A 95 6.97 0.25 1.48
N GLU A 96 7.92 0.87 2.20
CA GLU A 96 7.62 1.66 3.40
C GLU A 96 6.74 2.89 3.13
N LYS A 97 6.90 3.51 1.95
CA LYS A 97 6.06 4.64 1.52
C LYS A 97 4.63 4.19 1.22
N LEU A 98 4.47 3.05 0.55
CA LEU A 98 3.17 2.48 0.21
C LEU A 98 2.46 1.85 1.41
N GLU A 99 3.21 1.27 2.36
CA GLU A 99 2.68 0.67 3.59
C GLU A 99 1.81 1.65 4.38
N LYS A 100 2.24 2.91 4.49
CA LYS A 100 1.48 3.95 5.21
C LYS A 100 0.14 4.26 4.55
N ARG A 101 0.05 4.09 3.23
CA ARG A 101 -1.11 4.42 2.38
C ARG A 101 -2.01 3.22 2.09
N ALA A 102 -1.51 1.99 2.25
CA ALA A 102 -2.23 0.76 1.95
C ALA A 102 -3.50 0.65 2.79
N SER A 103 -4.65 0.77 2.11
CA SER A 103 -5.96 0.84 2.76
C SER A 103 -6.95 -0.21 2.25
N THR A 104 -6.73 -0.68 1.02
CA THR A 104 -7.49 -1.74 0.35
C THR A 104 -6.80 -3.10 0.55
N SER A 105 -7.57 -4.18 0.50
CA SER A 105 -7.03 -5.54 0.64
C SER A 105 -6.06 -5.90 -0.49
N GLU A 106 -6.21 -5.29 -1.68
CA GLU A 106 -5.29 -5.41 -2.81
C GLU A 106 -3.96 -4.66 -2.57
N ASP A 107 -4.00 -3.43 -2.06
CA ASP A 107 -2.78 -2.69 -1.71
C ASP A 107 -2.02 -3.38 -0.58
N ILE A 108 -2.73 -3.87 0.44
CA ILE A 108 -2.12 -4.59 1.55
C ILE A 108 -1.49 -5.88 1.04
N LYS A 109 -2.18 -6.65 0.17
CA LYS A 109 -1.60 -7.83 -0.47
C LYS A 109 -0.30 -7.50 -1.21
N ALA A 110 -0.28 -6.43 -2.01
CA ALA A 110 0.92 -6.04 -2.75
C ALA A 110 2.09 -5.67 -1.83
N VAL A 111 1.83 -4.89 -0.78
CA VAL A 111 2.84 -4.49 0.22
C VAL A 111 3.32 -5.69 1.06
N SER A 112 2.42 -6.62 1.41
CA SER A 112 2.76 -7.85 2.12
C SER A 112 3.65 -8.75 1.27
N VAL A 113 3.38 -8.89 -0.03
CA VAL A 113 4.25 -9.65 -0.95
C VAL A 113 5.64 -9.00 -1.04
N ALA A 114 5.73 -7.67 -1.14
CA ALA A 114 7.01 -6.98 -1.17
C ALA A 114 7.81 -7.19 0.13
N ASN A 115 7.16 -7.03 1.30
CA ASN A 115 7.79 -7.28 2.60
C ASN A 115 8.22 -8.74 2.77
N LEU A 116 7.46 -9.70 2.23
CA LEU A 116 7.82 -11.11 2.24
C LEU A 116 9.10 -11.38 1.44
N LEU A 117 9.24 -10.78 0.25
CA LEU A 117 10.44 -10.89 -0.59
C LEU A 117 11.68 -10.28 0.10
N LEU A 118 11.47 -9.16 0.79
CA LEU A 118 12.49 -8.48 1.60
C LEU A 118 12.85 -9.26 2.88
N GLY A 119 11.99 -10.17 3.32
CA GLY A 119 12.20 -10.98 4.51
C GLY A 119 11.66 -10.38 5.81
N ASN A 120 10.83 -9.34 5.72
CA ASN A 120 10.22 -8.65 6.86
C ASN A 120 8.97 -9.39 7.35
N SER A 121 9.12 -10.63 7.82
CA SER A 121 8.00 -11.50 8.20
C SER A 121 7.06 -10.88 9.26
N GLU A 122 7.62 -10.22 10.28
CA GLU A 122 6.83 -9.55 11.33
C GLU A 122 5.87 -8.50 10.74
N LYS A 123 6.38 -7.64 9.84
CA LYS A 123 5.54 -6.64 9.15
C LYS A 123 4.45 -7.29 8.31
N VAL A 124 4.74 -8.42 7.65
CA VAL A 124 3.75 -9.14 6.85
C VAL A 124 2.62 -9.65 7.75
N ILE A 125 2.94 -10.21 8.91
CA ILE A 125 1.96 -10.70 9.89
C ILE A 125 1.06 -9.56 10.37
N ASP A 126 1.65 -8.43 10.78
CA ASP A 126 0.90 -7.27 11.27
C ASP A 126 -0.04 -6.69 10.19
N LEU A 127 0.46 -6.51 8.97
CA LEU A 127 -0.32 -5.95 7.86
C LEU A 127 -1.49 -6.87 7.47
N THR A 128 -1.22 -8.17 7.36
CA THR A 128 -2.24 -9.15 6.96
C THR A 128 -3.30 -9.32 8.04
N ASN A 129 -2.93 -9.39 9.32
CA ASN A 129 -3.88 -9.47 10.43
C ASN A 129 -4.81 -8.26 10.45
N LYS A 130 -4.24 -7.04 10.33
CA LYS A 130 -5.04 -5.81 10.29
C LYS A 130 -6.03 -5.78 9.12
N ALA A 131 -5.64 -6.29 7.96
CA ALA A 131 -6.55 -6.39 6.80
C ALA A 131 -7.68 -7.38 7.04
N ILE A 132 -7.35 -8.58 7.53
CA ILE A 132 -8.31 -9.66 7.80
C ILE A 132 -9.33 -9.21 8.85
N GLU A 133 -8.89 -8.55 9.93
CA GLU A 133 -9.76 -8.02 10.97
C GLU A 133 -10.71 -6.94 10.45
N LYS A 134 -10.19 -6.02 9.61
CA LYS A 134 -10.99 -4.95 9.01
C LYS A 134 -12.09 -5.51 8.11
N ASP A 135 -11.78 -6.53 7.31
CA ASP A 135 -12.75 -7.17 6.42
C ASP A 135 -13.76 -8.05 7.18
N ALA A 136 -13.33 -8.74 8.24
CA ALA A 136 -14.23 -9.46 9.14
C ALA A 136 -15.22 -8.51 9.84
N ALA A 137 -14.77 -7.34 10.28
CA ALA A 137 -15.62 -6.32 10.88
C ALA A 137 -16.64 -5.76 9.88
N LYS A 138 -16.21 -5.55 8.62
CA LYS A 138 -17.05 -5.09 7.50
C LYS A 138 -18.10 -6.13 7.11
N SER A 139 -17.74 -7.41 7.08
CA SER A 139 -18.67 -8.53 6.82
C SER A 139 -19.74 -8.65 7.90
N ASN A 140 -19.42 -8.39 9.17
CA ASN A 140 -20.40 -8.42 10.27
C ASN A 140 -21.36 -7.22 10.25
N THR A 141 -20.99 -6.11 9.61
CA THR A 141 -21.85 -4.92 9.48
C THR A 141 -22.70 -4.90 8.21
N LEU A 142 -22.35 -5.67 7.17
CA LEU A 142 -23.05 -5.74 5.89
C LEU A 142 -24.24 -6.71 5.84
N SER A 143 -24.59 -7.38 6.93
CA SER A 143 -25.78 -8.24 7.04
C SER A 143 -27.13 -7.51 6.97
N VAL A 144 -27.18 -6.24 6.54
CA VAL A 144 -28.40 -5.40 6.58
C VAL A 144 -28.79 -4.77 5.24
N ASP A 145 -27.96 -4.75 4.19
CA ASP A 145 -28.45 -4.26 2.88
C ASP A 145 -27.84 -4.99 1.69
N GLY A 146 -28.71 -5.67 0.94
CA GLY A 146 -28.36 -6.56 -0.15
C GLY A 146 -28.21 -5.80 -1.46
N SER A 147 -26.98 -5.41 -1.81
CA SER A 147 -26.57 -5.19 -3.19
C SER A 147 -25.05 -5.27 -3.32
N ASP A 148 -24.57 -5.76 -4.47
CA ASP A 148 -23.18 -5.84 -4.94
C ASP A 148 -22.43 -7.19 -4.80
N THR A 149 -22.81 -8.13 -5.66
CA THR A 149 -22.21 -9.48 -5.83
C THR A 149 -20.85 -9.51 -6.56
N ALA A 150 -20.43 -8.44 -7.25
CA ALA A 150 -19.18 -8.44 -8.03
C ALA A 150 -17.96 -7.93 -7.25
N ALA A 151 -18.12 -6.89 -6.43
CA ALA A 151 -17.04 -6.36 -5.58
C ALA A 151 -16.67 -7.35 -4.45
N ASN A 152 -17.66 -8.07 -3.92
CA ASN A 152 -17.50 -9.07 -2.87
C ASN A 152 -16.59 -10.25 -3.27
N THR A 153 -16.55 -10.63 -4.54
CA THR A 153 -15.78 -11.80 -4.98
C THR A 153 -14.27 -11.53 -5.02
N LYS A 154 -13.86 -10.34 -5.47
CA LYS A 154 -12.45 -9.94 -5.50
C LYS A 154 -11.88 -9.66 -4.11
N ASP A 155 -12.67 -9.03 -3.24
CA ASP A 155 -12.29 -8.78 -1.84
C ASP A 155 -12.10 -10.11 -1.09
N ASN A 156 -13.03 -11.06 -1.25
CA ASN A 156 -12.92 -12.39 -0.62
C ASN A 156 -11.70 -13.20 -1.10
N GLN A 157 -11.34 -13.11 -2.39
CA GLN A 157 -10.14 -13.77 -2.90
C GLN A 157 -8.86 -13.10 -2.37
N ALA A 158 -8.84 -11.77 -2.26
CA ALA A 158 -7.72 -11.04 -1.67
C ALA A 158 -7.52 -11.44 -0.20
N VAL A 159 -8.60 -11.51 0.61
CA VAL A 159 -8.56 -11.94 2.01
C VAL A 159 -8.05 -13.38 2.17
N HIS A 160 -8.54 -14.32 1.35
CA HIS A 160 -8.02 -15.69 1.39
C HIS A 160 -6.52 -15.73 1.08
N THR A 161 -6.07 -14.96 0.10
CA THR A 161 -4.64 -14.87 -0.23
C THR A 161 -3.84 -14.25 0.91
N LEU A 162 -4.36 -13.22 1.58
CA LEU A 162 -3.74 -12.60 2.75
C LEU A 162 -3.59 -13.59 3.92
N MET A 163 -4.57 -14.46 4.15
CA MET A 163 -4.47 -15.53 5.15
C MET A 163 -3.35 -16.52 4.83
N GLU A 164 -3.22 -16.93 3.56
CA GLU A 164 -2.16 -17.86 3.17
C GLU A 164 -0.76 -17.20 3.22
N ILE A 165 -0.67 -15.90 2.87
CA ILE A 165 0.55 -15.09 3.03
C ILE A 165 0.91 -14.92 4.52
N ASN A 166 -0.07 -14.69 5.40
CA ASN A 166 0.14 -14.60 6.84
C ASN A 166 0.74 -15.91 7.39
N LYS A 167 0.14 -17.06 7.06
CA LYS A 167 0.68 -18.37 7.45
C LYS A 167 2.10 -18.57 6.95
N LEU A 168 2.40 -18.15 5.73
CA LEU A 168 3.74 -18.25 5.17
C LEU A 168 4.75 -17.39 5.94
N ALA A 169 4.37 -16.15 6.27
CA ALA A 169 5.20 -15.24 7.05
C ALA A 169 5.44 -15.76 8.48
N SER A 170 4.43 -16.35 9.12
CA SER A 170 4.58 -16.98 10.44
C SER A 170 5.59 -18.12 10.43
N ILE A 171 5.53 -19.01 9.43
CA ILE A 171 6.53 -20.09 9.28
C ILE A 171 7.93 -19.50 9.02
N GLN A 172 8.02 -18.43 8.21
CA GLN A 172 9.28 -17.77 7.94
C GLN A 172 9.87 -17.09 9.20
N GLU A 173 9.00 -16.53 10.05
CA GLU A 173 9.39 -15.92 11.33
C GLU A 173 9.85 -16.97 12.34
N GLU A 174 9.14 -18.09 12.46
CA GLU A 174 9.55 -19.23 13.29
C GLU A 174 10.94 -19.75 12.87
N LEU A 175 11.19 -19.90 11.57
CA LEU A 175 12.50 -20.28 11.03
C LEU A 175 13.60 -19.24 11.26
N ASN A 176 13.25 -17.96 11.35
CA ASN A 176 14.21 -16.92 11.71
C ASN A 176 14.62 -17.02 13.18
N ARG A 177 13.72 -17.49 14.05
CA ARG A 177 13.93 -17.65 15.49
C ARG A 177 14.62 -18.98 15.83
N ASP A 178 14.29 -20.06 15.13
CA ASP A 178 14.90 -21.38 15.30
C ASP A 178 15.34 -21.98 13.94
N SER A 179 16.64 -21.88 13.66
CA SER A 179 17.23 -22.34 12.39
C SER A 179 17.39 -23.87 12.29
N THR A 180 17.08 -24.65 13.33
CA THR A 180 17.38 -26.09 13.37
C THR A 180 16.25 -26.98 12.86
N ALA A 181 15.06 -26.43 12.60
CA ALA A 181 13.89 -27.20 12.22
C ALA A 181 13.82 -27.50 10.70
N LEU A 182 14.40 -28.64 10.29
CA LEU A 182 14.19 -29.25 8.97
C LEU A 182 12.70 -29.39 8.60
N ARG A 183 11.86 -29.65 9.59
CA ARG A 183 10.41 -29.78 9.45
C ARG A 183 9.77 -28.49 8.92
N ASP A 184 10.23 -27.35 9.39
CA ASP A 184 9.62 -26.05 9.08
C ASP A 184 10.00 -25.58 7.68
N THR A 185 11.17 -26.00 7.18
CA THR A 185 11.56 -25.80 5.78
C THR A 185 10.64 -26.55 4.81
N VAL A 186 10.22 -27.77 5.16
CA VAL A 186 9.27 -28.56 4.34
C VAL A 186 7.87 -27.93 4.38
N LEU A 187 7.44 -27.45 5.55
CA LEU A 187 6.17 -26.74 5.70
C LEU A 187 6.16 -25.44 4.89
N LEU A 188 7.25 -24.67 4.93
CA LEU A 188 7.39 -23.42 4.19
C LEU A 188 7.29 -23.65 2.67
N LYS A 189 8.00 -24.66 2.14
CA LYS A 189 7.90 -25.04 0.71
C LYS A 189 6.48 -25.44 0.31
N ARG A 190 5.80 -26.23 1.16
CA ARG A 190 4.41 -26.63 0.92
C ARG A 190 3.48 -25.43 0.94
N GLN A 191 3.70 -24.48 1.86
CA GLN A 191 2.87 -23.29 1.97
C GLN A 191 3.06 -22.35 0.78
N ILE A 192 4.28 -22.19 0.28
CA ILE A 192 4.56 -21.46 -0.96
C ILE A 192 3.78 -22.06 -2.14
N GLN A 193 3.62 -23.38 -2.22
CA GLN A 193 2.90 -24.03 -3.32
C GLN A 193 1.37 -23.83 -3.27
N LYS A 194 0.81 -23.57 -2.08
CA LYS A 194 -0.64 -23.37 -1.90
C LYS A 194 -1.11 -21.98 -2.31
N ILE A 195 -0.25 -20.98 -2.23
CA ILE A 195 -0.59 -19.60 -2.58
C ILE A 195 -0.70 -19.48 -4.10
N GLU A 196 -1.81 -18.91 -4.57
CA GLU A 196 -2.00 -18.54 -5.97
C GLU A 196 -1.24 -17.23 -6.25
N TRP A 197 0.01 -17.37 -6.69
CA TRP A 197 0.88 -16.22 -6.99
C TRP A 197 0.52 -15.59 -8.33
N GLU A 198 0.38 -14.26 -8.34
CA GLU A 198 0.19 -13.50 -9.58
C GLU A 198 1.39 -13.63 -10.54
N ASN A 199 2.61 -13.70 -10.00
CA ASN A 199 3.81 -13.98 -10.77
C ASN A 199 4.43 -15.31 -10.26
N PRO A 200 4.54 -16.35 -11.12
CA PRO A 200 5.14 -17.64 -10.73
C PRO A 200 6.63 -17.53 -10.34
N GLU A 201 7.33 -16.46 -10.73
CA GLU A 201 8.71 -16.19 -10.34
C GLU A 201 8.84 -15.90 -8.84
N ILE A 202 7.80 -15.35 -8.19
CA ILE A 202 7.78 -15.14 -6.73
C ILE A 202 7.97 -16.47 -6.01
N ARG A 203 7.23 -17.50 -6.44
CA ARG A 203 7.37 -18.87 -5.92
C ARG A 203 8.79 -19.39 -6.11
N ASN A 204 9.39 -19.19 -7.29
CA ASN A 204 10.73 -19.68 -7.59
C ASN A 204 11.78 -18.97 -6.73
N TYR A 205 11.67 -17.65 -6.60
CA TYR A 205 12.52 -16.82 -5.77
C TYR A 205 12.47 -17.25 -4.31
N LEU A 206 11.28 -17.38 -3.73
CA LEU A 206 11.12 -17.78 -2.32
C LEU A 206 11.71 -19.19 -2.08
N ASN A 207 11.43 -20.15 -2.97
CA ASN A 207 12.01 -21.49 -2.89
C ASN A 207 13.55 -21.50 -2.97
N ARG A 208 14.12 -20.64 -3.83
CA ARG A 208 15.58 -20.48 -3.96
C ARG A 208 16.18 -19.83 -2.72
N LYS A 209 15.56 -18.77 -2.19
CA LYS A 209 16.01 -18.06 -0.98
C LYS A 209 16.04 -18.98 0.24
N ILE A 210 15.02 -19.82 0.42
CA ILE A 210 14.95 -20.84 1.48
C ILE A 210 16.08 -21.87 1.33
N THR A 211 16.26 -22.40 0.13
CA THR A 211 17.29 -23.43 -0.12
C THR A 211 18.71 -22.88 0.08
N THR A 212 18.93 -21.61 -0.27
CA THR A 212 20.23 -20.94 -0.11
C THR A 212 20.53 -20.67 1.36
N LYS A 213 19.57 -20.10 2.11
CA LYS A 213 19.71 -19.83 3.55
C LYS A 213 19.97 -21.11 4.37
N TYR A 214 19.41 -22.24 3.95
CA TYR A 214 19.62 -23.51 4.64
C TYR A 214 20.97 -24.16 4.29
N ARG A 215 21.46 -23.99 3.06
CA ARG A 215 22.80 -24.46 2.65
C ARG A 215 23.94 -23.68 3.33
N SER A 216 23.73 -22.42 3.69
CA SER A 216 24.74 -21.62 4.40
C SER A 216 24.84 -21.92 5.90
N ASN A 217 23.88 -22.66 6.46
CA ASN A 217 23.82 -23.01 7.88
C ASN A 217 24.25 -24.47 8.18
N GLN A 218 24.73 -25.21 7.17
CA GLN A 218 25.39 -26.51 7.29
C GLN A 218 26.89 -26.36 7.10
#